data_AF-A0A2N2K7E5-F1
#
_entry.id   AF-A0A2N2K7E5-F1
#
_cell.length_a   1.000
_cell.length_b   1.000
_cell.length_c   1.000
_cell.angle_alpha   90.00
_cell.angle_beta   90.00
_cell.angle_gamma   90.00
#
_symmetry.space_group_name_H-M   'P 1'
#
loop_
_entity.id
_entity.type
_entity.pdbx_description
1 polymer ?
#
loop_
_entity_poly.entity_id
_entity_poly.type
_entity_poly.pdbx_seq_one_letter_code
_entity_poly.pdbx_strand_id
1 'polypeptide(L)'
;LLLVNERFILPYFGTKEKEEKEADTIDESNPVIIAGFGHFGSTLGRFLRASGIRATILDNDSDRVDLLRKMGFKVFYGDATRVDILKSAGAGEARILIAAIDSPEINFDLVEKTKKIFPNLTVMVRAKSRLDAYELLDMGINDVYRESLDTSLRLGVDVLTKLGFRKYSAVRASQNFIKYDEAALRELARHRHDQSDYIFTTREQIQIQEQMLNKDREVNPNINDHAWDSDSFEEKSDNGNN
;
A
#
# COMPACT_ATOMS: atom_id res chain seq x y z
N LEU A 1 0.78 29.92 -2.81
CA LEU A 1 -0.21 30.09 -3.90
C LEU A 1 -0.49 28.75 -4.59
N LEU A 2 -1.00 27.75 -3.85
CA LEU A 2 -1.10 26.36 -4.33
C LEU A 2 -2.34 25.61 -3.78
N LEU A 3 -3.38 26.33 -3.34
CA LEU A 3 -4.53 25.73 -2.65
C LEU A 3 -5.91 26.12 -3.22
N VAL A 4 -5.97 26.74 -4.41
CA VAL A 4 -7.25 27.19 -5.00
C VAL A 4 -7.67 26.37 -6.23
N ASN A 5 -6.87 25.36 -6.65
CA ASN A 5 -7.11 24.70 -7.93
C ASN A 5 -7.95 23.41 -7.87
N GLU A 6 -8.30 22.91 -6.67
CA GLU A 6 -8.94 21.60 -6.53
C GLU A 6 -10.48 21.63 -6.44
N ARG A 7 -11.13 22.80 -6.52
CA ARG A 7 -12.58 22.88 -6.27
C ARG A 7 -13.41 23.70 -7.27
N PHE A 8 -12.80 24.26 -8.32
CA PHE A 8 -13.53 25.16 -9.24
C PHE A 8 -13.39 24.89 -10.74
N ILE A 9 -12.63 23.88 -11.20
CA ILE A 9 -12.42 23.65 -12.65
C ILE A 9 -13.12 22.37 -13.18
N LEU A 10 -13.79 21.56 -12.35
CA LEU A 10 -14.50 20.36 -12.83
C LEU A 10 -15.94 20.28 -12.32
N PRO A 11 -16.87 21.07 -12.89
CA PRO A 11 -18.24 20.55 -12.98
C PRO A 11 -18.92 20.80 -14.34
N TYR A 12 -18.18 20.83 -15.46
CA TYR A 12 -18.79 20.86 -16.79
C TYR A 12 -17.90 20.21 -17.87
N PHE A 13 -17.66 18.91 -17.76
CA PHE A 13 -17.43 18.09 -18.95
C PHE A 13 -18.44 16.96 -18.93
N GLY A 14 -19.45 17.12 -19.79
CA GLY A 14 -20.49 16.13 -19.98
C GLY A 14 -19.91 14.77 -20.38
N THR A 15 -20.71 13.74 -20.15
CA THR A 15 -20.55 12.39 -20.65
C THR A 15 -20.19 12.40 -22.14
N LYS A 16 -18.90 12.44 -22.46
CA LYS A 16 -18.41 12.06 -23.77
C LYS A 16 -18.42 10.54 -23.82
N GLU A 17 -19.06 10.01 -24.84
CA GLU A 17 -18.99 8.59 -25.17
C GLU A 17 -17.52 8.14 -25.17
N LYS A 18 -17.27 7.02 -24.51
CA LYS A 18 -15.95 6.44 -24.32
C LYS A 18 -15.48 5.90 -25.66
N GLU A 19 -14.74 6.69 -26.42
CA GLU A 19 -14.10 6.22 -27.66
C GLU A 19 -13.11 5.10 -27.34
N GLU A 20 -13.35 3.89 -27.88
CA GLU A 20 -12.39 2.79 -27.83
C GLU A 20 -11.20 3.12 -28.74
N LYS A 21 -10.13 3.69 -28.15
CA LYS A 21 -8.85 3.86 -28.85
C LYS A 21 -8.12 2.50 -29.00
N GLU A 22 -7.48 2.29 -30.14
CA GLU A 22 -6.62 1.12 -30.37
C GLU A 22 -5.37 1.16 -29.48
N ALA A 23 -4.87 -0.03 -29.10
CA ALA A 23 -3.72 -0.17 -28.20
C ALA A 23 -2.38 0.18 -28.88
N ASP A 24 -1.49 0.88 -28.20
CA ASP A 24 -0.19 1.30 -28.75
C ASP A 24 0.88 0.18 -28.79
N THR A 25 1.90 0.36 -29.63
CA THR A 25 3.06 -0.56 -29.79
C THR A 25 4.21 -0.25 -28.82
N ILE A 26 4.99 -1.26 -28.43
CA ILE A 26 5.92 -1.21 -27.27
C ILE A 26 7.36 -1.55 -27.67
N ASP A 27 8.29 -0.61 -27.48
CA ASP A 27 9.69 -0.72 -27.98
C ASP A 27 10.78 -0.68 -26.87
N GLU A 28 10.41 -0.79 -25.58
CA GLU A 28 11.38 -0.99 -24.49
C GLU A 28 10.78 -1.89 -23.40
N SER A 29 11.58 -2.83 -22.90
CA SER A 29 11.25 -3.76 -21.82
C SER A 29 11.61 -3.15 -20.46
N ASN A 30 10.62 -3.03 -19.57
CA ASN A 30 10.83 -2.57 -18.20
C ASN A 30 10.73 -3.75 -17.22
N PRO A 31 11.49 -3.74 -16.12
CA PRO A 31 11.46 -4.83 -15.15
C PRO A 31 10.15 -4.91 -14.35
N VAL A 32 9.35 -3.84 -14.35
CA VAL A 32 8.10 -3.72 -13.58
C VAL A 32 6.96 -3.31 -14.51
N ILE A 33 5.81 -3.96 -14.37
CA ILE A 33 4.55 -3.56 -14.98
C ILE A 33 3.59 -3.14 -13.86
N ILE A 34 2.90 -2.01 -14.01
CA ILE A 34 1.85 -1.55 -13.10
C ILE A 34 0.54 -1.57 -13.86
N ALA A 35 -0.37 -2.45 -13.46
CA ALA A 35 -1.73 -2.51 -13.99
C ALA A 35 -2.67 -1.69 -13.11
N GLY A 36 -3.19 -0.60 -13.66
CA GLY A 36 -4.03 0.38 -12.96
C GLY A 36 -3.20 1.54 -12.39
N PHE A 37 -3.48 2.76 -12.84
CA PHE A 37 -2.79 3.98 -12.41
C PHE A 37 -3.71 4.96 -11.67
N GLY A 38 -4.65 4.44 -10.88
CA GLY A 38 -5.46 5.24 -9.95
C GLY A 38 -4.63 5.78 -8.77
N HIS A 39 -5.28 6.08 -7.64
CA HIS A 39 -4.59 6.68 -6.48
C HIS A 39 -3.43 5.82 -5.96
N PHE A 40 -3.63 4.49 -5.89
CA PHE A 40 -2.61 3.55 -5.45
C PHE A 40 -1.46 3.43 -6.46
N GLY A 41 -1.78 3.06 -7.70
CA GLY A 41 -0.80 2.84 -8.76
C GLY A 41 0.01 4.10 -9.10
N SER A 42 -0.61 5.28 -9.06
CA SER A 42 0.08 6.54 -9.33
C SER A 42 1.09 6.93 -8.24
N THR A 43 0.73 6.74 -6.97
CA THR A 43 1.65 6.95 -5.84
C THR A 43 2.84 6.01 -5.93
N LEU A 44 2.58 4.73 -6.19
CA LEU A 44 3.61 3.71 -6.34
C LEU A 44 4.51 3.97 -7.55
N GLY A 45 3.94 4.28 -8.72
CA GLY A 45 4.70 4.56 -9.93
C GLY A 45 5.61 5.79 -9.79
N ARG A 46 5.13 6.84 -9.10
CA ARG A 46 5.96 8.01 -8.77
C ARG A 46 7.10 7.65 -7.82
N PHE A 47 6.83 6.84 -6.80
CA PHE A 47 7.85 6.37 -5.85
C PHE A 47 8.94 5.52 -6.54
N LEU A 48 8.55 4.57 -7.39
CA LEU A 48 9.49 3.75 -8.16
C LEU A 48 10.35 4.60 -9.11
N ARG A 49 9.72 5.54 -9.82
CA ARG A 49 10.44 6.47 -10.70
C ARG A 49 11.45 7.33 -9.94
N ALA A 50 11.05 7.87 -8.78
CA ALA A 50 11.96 8.64 -7.91
C ALA A 50 13.15 7.78 -7.41
N SER A 51 12.97 6.46 -7.37
CA SER A 51 14.00 5.48 -6.99
C SER A 51 14.82 4.98 -8.19
N GLY A 52 14.67 5.57 -9.38
CA GLY A 52 15.39 5.16 -10.59
C GLY A 52 14.86 3.90 -11.26
N ILE A 53 13.71 3.38 -10.83
CA ILE A 53 13.09 2.17 -11.41
C ILE A 53 12.05 2.59 -12.45
N ARG A 54 12.29 2.21 -13.71
CA ARG A 54 11.33 2.37 -14.79
C ARG A 54 10.26 1.28 -14.72
N ALA A 55 9.01 1.66 -14.98
CA ALA A 55 7.87 0.76 -15.04
C ALA A 55 7.04 1.02 -16.29
N THR A 56 6.48 -0.04 -16.86
CA THR A 56 5.43 0.05 -17.89
C THR A 56 4.08 0.16 -17.20
N ILE A 57 3.29 1.18 -17.53
CA ILE A 57 1.96 1.38 -16.92
C ILE A 57 0.88 0.97 -17.91
N LEU A 58 -0.09 0.19 -17.43
CA LEU A 58 -1.32 -0.16 -18.15
C LEU A 58 -2.50 0.52 -17.48
N ASP A 59 -3.32 1.22 -18.28
CA ASP A 59 -4.51 1.88 -17.78
C ASP A 59 -5.64 1.91 -18.82
N ASN A 60 -6.89 1.79 -18.37
CA ASN A 60 -8.08 1.74 -19.23
C ASN A 60 -8.82 3.08 -19.35
N ASP A 61 -8.25 4.16 -18.79
CA ASP A 61 -8.76 5.53 -18.86
C ASP A 61 -7.86 6.36 -19.78
N SER A 62 -8.38 6.69 -20.97
CA SER A 62 -7.59 7.37 -22.00
C SER A 62 -7.16 8.79 -21.61
N ASP A 63 -7.97 9.50 -20.83
CA ASP A 63 -7.62 10.84 -20.35
C ASP A 63 -6.44 10.78 -19.36
N ARG A 64 -6.46 9.76 -18.48
CA ARG A 64 -5.35 9.49 -17.57
C ARG A 64 -4.08 9.11 -18.33
N VAL A 65 -4.18 8.27 -19.36
CA VAL A 65 -3.03 7.88 -20.20
C VAL A 65 -2.37 9.11 -20.86
N ASP A 66 -3.18 9.98 -21.46
CA ASP A 66 -2.68 11.18 -22.15
C ASP A 66 -1.98 12.15 -21.17
N LEU A 67 -2.51 12.30 -19.96
CA LEU A 67 -1.88 13.08 -18.91
C LEU A 67 -0.52 12.48 -18.49
N LEU A 68 -0.46 11.17 -18.28
CA LEU A 68 0.75 10.51 -17.80
C LEU A 68 1.88 10.54 -18.82
N ARG A 69 1.55 10.42 -20.11
CA ARG A 69 2.51 10.60 -21.21
C ARG A 69 3.14 11.98 -21.18
N LYS A 70 2.33 13.03 -21.00
CA LYS A 70 2.83 14.42 -20.85
C LYS A 70 3.73 14.59 -19.63
N MET A 71 3.53 13.78 -18.59
CA MET A 71 4.38 13.76 -17.38
C MET A 71 5.64 12.89 -17.54
N GLY A 72 5.88 12.29 -18.72
CA GLY A 72 7.05 11.49 -19.04
C GLY A 72 6.98 10.05 -18.53
N PHE A 73 5.78 9.53 -18.27
CA PHE A 73 5.59 8.11 -18.00
C PHE A 73 5.36 7.32 -19.29
N LYS A 74 5.89 6.10 -19.34
CA LYS A 74 5.55 5.14 -20.40
C LYS A 74 4.25 4.43 -20.03
N VAL A 75 3.17 4.83 -20.69
CA VAL A 75 1.81 4.37 -20.39
C VAL A 75 1.13 3.88 -21.65
N PHE A 76 0.43 2.76 -21.52
CA PHE A 76 -0.37 2.14 -22.58
C PHE A 76 -1.83 2.16 -22.20
N TYR A 77 -2.64 2.56 -23.18
CA TYR A 77 -4.07 2.42 -23.07
C TYR A 77 -4.47 0.98 -23.37
N GLY A 78 -5.18 0.34 -22.44
CA GLY A 78 -5.68 -1.00 -22.64
C GLY A 78 -6.21 -1.65 -21.38
N ASP A 79 -7.06 -2.65 -21.57
CA ASP A 79 -7.50 -3.52 -20.48
C ASP A 79 -6.35 -4.46 -20.10
N ALA A 80 -5.83 -4.32 -18.88
CA ALA A 80 -4.75 -5.14 -18.38
C ALA A 80 -5.12 -6.63 -18.25
N THR A 81 -6.42 -6.98 -18.22
CA THR A 81 -6.85 -8.39 -18.19
C THR A 81 -6.71 -9.10 -19.54
N ARG A 82 -6.43 -8.35 -20.61
CA ARG A 82 -6.20 -8.89 -21.94
C ARG A 82 -4.76 -9.37 -22.10
N VAL A 83 -4.63 -10.62 -22.54
CA VAL A 83 -3.34 -11.31 -22.67
C VAL A 83 -2.43 -10.65 -23.69
N ASP A 84 -2.98 -10.22 -24.83
CA ASP A 84 -2.24 -9.50 -25.86
C ASP A 84 -1.70 -8.16 -25.34
N ILE A 85 -2.49 -7.42 -24.55
CA ILE A 85 -2.03 -6.19 -23.90
C ILE A 85 -0.90 -6.46 -22.91
N LEU A 86 -1.00 -7.51 -22.07
CA LEU A 86 0.07 -7.90 -21.15
C LEU A 86 1.35 -8.32 -21.88
N LYS A 87 1.22 -9.09 -22.96
CA LYS A 87 2.36 -9.49 -23.79
C LYS A 87 3.05 -8.28 -24.38
N SER A 88 2.28 -7.39 -24.99
CA SER A 88 2.80 -6.12 -25.52
C SER A 88 3.49 -5.33 -24.41
N ALA A 89 2.93 -5.30 -23.19
CA ALA A 89 3.50 -4.58 -22.04
C ALA A 89 4.84 -5.14 -21.55
N GLY A 90 5.30 -6.26 -22.13
CA GLY A 90 6.54 -6.92 -21.79
C GLY A 90 6.39 -7.95 -20.68
N ALA A 91 5.18 -8.46 -20.39
CA ALA A 91 4.96 -9.42 -19.30
C ALA A 91 5.78 -10.73 -19.43
N GLY A 92 6.24 -11.06 -20.65
CA GLY A 92 7.14 -12.20 -20.87
C GLY A 92 8.57 -11.99 -20.36
N GLU A 93 9.00 -10.74 -20.20
CA GLU A 93 10.37 -10.36 -19.80
C GLU A 93 10.42 -9.60 -18.47
N ALA A 94 9.30 -8.99 -18.07
CA ALA A 94 9.18 -8.30 -16.80
C ALA A 94 9.45 -9.26 -15.64
N ARG A 95 9.95 -8.69 -14.54
CA ARG A 95 10.20 -9.44 -13.30
C ARG A 95 9.02 -9.35 -12.34
N ILE A 96 8.33 -8.21 -12.33
CA ILE A 96 7.24 -7.92 -11.41
C ILE A 96 6.04 -7.34 -12.15
N LEU A 97 4.86 -7.91 -11.91
CA LEU A 97 3.57 -7.29 -12.21
C LEU A 97 2.95 -6.82 -10.90
N ILE A 98 2.53 -5.56 -10.87
CA ILE A 98 1.77 -4.97 -9.76
C ILE A 98 0.33 -4.80 -10.22
N ALA A 99 -0.57 -5.58 -9.64
CA ALA A 99 -2.01 -5.48 -9.85
C ALA A 99 -2.58 -4.42 -8.89
N ALA A 100 -2.76 -3.19 -9.40
CA ALA A 100 -3.18 -2.01 -8.65
C ALA A 100 -4.56 -1.48 -9.10
N ILE A 101 -5.34 -2.30 -9.82
CA ILE A 101 -6.67 -1.95 -10.31
C ILE A 101 -7.62 -1.78 -9.12
N ASP A 102 -8.60 -0.90 -9.25
CA ASP A 102 -9.51 -0.59 -8.16
C ASP A 102 -10.55 -1.70 -7.91
N SER A 103 -11.13 -2.31 -8.94
CA SER A 103 -12.05 -3.44 -8.77
C SER A 103 -11.28 -4.69 -8.31
N PRO A 104 -11.65 -5.31 -7.17
CA PRO A 104 -11.07 -6.57 -6.72
C PRO A 104 -11.27 -7.69 -7.75
N GLU A 105 -12.45 -7.76 -8.37
CA GLU A 105 -12.80 -8.79 -9.36
C GLU A 105 -11.88 -8.72 -10.58
N ILE A 106 -11.61 -7.51 -11.07
CA ILE A 106 -10.68 -7.30 -12.19
C ILE A 106 -9.23 -7.64 -11.79
N ASN A 107 -8.81 -7.34 -10.55
CA ASN A 107 -7.50 -7.78 -10.07
C ASN A 107 -7.42 -9.31 -9.99
N PHE A 108 -8.47 -10.00 -9.54
CA PHE A 108 -8.47 -11.46 -9.46
C PHE A 108 -8.34 -12.08 -10.86
N ASP A 109 -9.11 -11.59 -11.84
CA ASP A 109 -9.00 -12.06 -13.24
C ASP A 109 -7.61 -11.80 -13.83
N LEU A 110 -7.04 -10.61 -13.61
CA LEU A 110 -5.68 -10.29 -14.02
C LEU A 110 -4.65 -11.25 -13.42
N VAL A 111 -4.74 -11.49 -12.11
CA VAL A 111 -3.82 -12.37 -11.37
C VAL A 111 -3.94 -13.81 -11.88
N GLU A 112 -5.15 -14.33 -12.03
CA GLU A 112 -5.39 -15.70 -12.50
C GLU A 112 -4.78 -15.91 -13.89
N LYS A 113 -5.08 -15.02 -14.84
CA LYS A 113 -4.53 -15.08 -16.21
C LYS A 113 -3.02 -14.95 -16.21
N THR A 114 -2.48 -14.03 -15.42
CA THR A 114 -1.04 -13.80 -15.33
C THR A 114 -0.32 -15.04 -14.84
N LYS A 115 -0.79 -15.68 -13.76
CA LYS A 115 -0.17 -16.90 -13.23
C LYS A 115 -0.17 -18.04 -14.24
N LYS A 116 -1.26 -18.19 -15.00
CA LYS A 116 -1.39 -19.26 -16.01
C LYS A 116 -0.43 -19.06 -17.18
N ILE A 117 -0.21 -17.82 -17.61
CA ILE A 117 0.48 -17.50 -18.88
C ILE A 117 1.96 -17.12 -18.64
N PHE A 118 2.24 -16.47 -17.52
CA PHE A 118 3.56 -15.95 -17.15
C PHE A 118 3.97 -16.51 -15.77
N PRO A 119 4.23 -17.82 -15.65
CA PRO A 119 4.48 -18.46 -14.35
C PRO A 119 5.75 -17.94 -13.64
N ASN A 120 6.68 -17.32 -14.37
CA ASN A 120 7.91 -16.75 -13.83
C ASN A 120 7.75 -15.27 -13.40
N LEU A 121 6.61 -14.64 -13.70
CA LEU A 121 6.35 -13.24 -13.36
C LEU A 121 5.87 -13.15 -11.92
N THR A 122 6.62 -12.46 -11.06
CA THR A 122 6.17 -12.21 -9.68
C THR A 122 4.98 -11.27 -9.69
N VAL A 123 3.89 -11.65 -9.03
CA VAL A 123 2.66 -10.86 -8.98
C VAL A 123 2.44 -10.32 -7.58
N MET A 124 2.44 -8.99 -7.45
CA MET A 124 2.16 -8.27 -6.21
C MET A 124 0.81 -7.57 -6.35
N VAL A 125 -0.08 -7.71 -5.37
CA VAL A 125 -1.49 -7.34 -5.55
C VAL A 125 -2.00 -6.40 -4.47
N ARG A 126 -2.67 -5.33 -4.89
CA ARG A 126 -3.48 -4.48 -4.02
C ARG A 126 -4.76 -5.22 -3.63
N ALA A 127 -5.01 -5.33 -2.33
CA ALA A 127 -6.29 -5.76 -1.77
C ALA A 127 -7.01 -4.55 -1.16
N LYS A 128 -8.29 -4.35 -1.48
CA LYS A 128 -9.10 -3.28 -0.87
C LYS A 128 -9.47 -3.60 0.57
N SER A 129 -9.83 -4.85 0.82
CA SER A 129 -10.30 -5.33 2.12
C SER A 129 -9.58 -6.58 2.59
N ARG A 130 -9.89 -7.01 3.82
CA ARG A 130 -9.41 -8.28 4.37
C ARG A 130 -9.99 -9.48 3.62
N LEU A 131 -11.24 -9.39 3.17
CA LEU A 131 -11.89 -10.44 2.39
C LEU A 131 -11.19 -10.63 1.04
N ASP A 132 -10.89 -9.52 0.34
CA ASP A 132 -10.16 -9.60 -0.93
C ASP A 132 -8.76 -10.19 -0.75
N ALA A 133 -8.11 -9.88 0.38
CA ALA A 133 -6.83 -10.45 0.71
C ALA A 133 -6.89 -11.96 0.96
N TYR A 134 -7.99 -12.46 1.53
CA TYR A 134 -8.21 -13.91 1.64
C TYR A 134 -8.30 -14.56 0.27
N GLU A 135 -9.17 -14.06 -0.61
CA GLU A 135 -9.33 -14.61 -1.97
C GLU A 135 -7.99 -14.69 -2.71
N LEU A 136 -7.15 -13.65 -2.61
CA LEU A 136 -5.81 -13.65 -3.20
C LEU A 136 -4.87 -14.71 -2.61
N LEU A 137 -4.95 -14.94 -1.29
CA LEU A 137 -4.17 -16.00 -0.62
C LEU A 137 -4.60 -17.38 -1.11
N ASP A 138 -5.89 -17.63 -1.35
CA ASP A 138 -6.38 -18.90 -1.90
C ASP A 138 -5.99 -19.12 -3.35
N MET A 139 -5.91 -18.04 -4.11
CA MET A 139 -5.29 -18.06 -5.44
C MET A 139 -3.78 -18.33 -5.37
N GLY A 140 -3.19 -18.45 -4.17
CA GLY A 140 -1.78 -18.71 -3.93
C GLY A 140 -0.89 -17.51 -4.21
N ILE A 141 -1.40 -16.29 -3.99
CA ILE A 141 -0.61 -15.05 -3.99
C ILE A 141 -0.22 -14.72 -2.56
N ASN A 142 1.09 -14.67 -2.28
CA ASN A 142 1.60 -14.33 -0.96
C ASN A 142 1.90 -12.82 -0.80
N ASP A 143 2.15 -12.13 -1.91
CA ASP A 143 2.49 -10.71 -1.97
C ASP A 143 1.23 -9.84 -2.07
N VAL A 144 0.45 -9.83 -0.99
CA VAL A 144 -0.83 -9.10 -0.89
C VAL A 144 -0.68 -7.86 -0.01
N TYR A 145 -1.07 -6.70 -0.54
CA TYR A 145 -0.93 -5.40 0.10
C TYR A 145 -2.32 -4.80 0.33
N ARG A 146 -2.77 -4.76 1.59
CA ARG A 146 -4.06 -4.15 1.96
C ARG A 146 -3.93 -2.63 1.96
N GLU A 147 -4.72 -1.96 1.12
CA GLU A 147 -4.52 -0.54 0.81
C GLU A 147 -4.60 0.42 2.00
N SER A 148 -5.38 0.06 3.03
CA SER A 148 -5.70 0.94 4.15
C SER A 148 -4.89 0.64 5.41
N LEU A 149 -4.17 -0.48 5.49
CA LEU A 149 -3.51 -0.93 6.71
C LEU A 149 -2.44 0.08 7.17
N ASP A 150 -1.45 0.32 6.32
CA ASP A 150 -0.31 1.19 6.61
C ASP A 150 -0.74 2.63 6.88
N THR A 151 -1.69 3.15 6.09
CA THR A 151 -2.20 4.51 6.25
C THR A 151 -2.96 4.67 7.56
N SER A 152 -3.78 3.67 7.94
CA SER A 152 -4.52 3.69 9.21
C SER A 152 -3.58 3.66 10.41
N LEU A 153 -2.52 2.87 10.34
CA LEU A 153 -1.54 2.79 11.42
C LEU A 153 -0.64 4.02 11.49
N ARG A 154 -0.30 4.61 10.35
CA ARG A 154 0.37 5.93 10.32
C ARG A 154 -0.47 6.99 11.04
N LEU A 155 -1.78 7.03 10.80
CA LEU A 155 -2.69 7.91 11.56
C LEU A 155 -2.67 7.57 13.05
N GLY A 156 -2.67 6.28 13.42
CA GLY A 156 -2.51 5.83 14.79
C GLY A 156 -1.23 6.31 15.47
N VAL A 157 -0.09 6.31 14.76
CA VAL A 157 1.18 6.88 15.25
C VAL A 157 1.04 8.36 15.54
N ASP A 158 0.39 9.12 14.65
CA ASP A 158 0.16 10.54 14.84
C ASP A 158 -0.76 10.82 16.04
N VAL A 159 -1.79 9.99 16.25
CA VAL A 159 -2.68 10.05 17.42
C VAL A 159 -1.88 9.82 18.71
N LEU A 160 -1.10 8.73 18.78
CA LEU A 160 -0.27 8.44 19.96
C LEU A 160 0.73 9.56 20.24
N THR A 161 1.38 10.09 19.20
CA THR A 161 2.32 11.20 19.34
C THR A 161 1.64 12.46 19.91
N LYS A 162 0.42 12.78 19.44
CA LYS A 162 -0.37 13.91 19.96
C LYS A 162 -0.85 13.71 21.39
N LEU A 163 -0.98 12.47 21.85
CA LEU A 163 -1.30 12.12 23.23
C LEU A 163 -0.07 12.09 24.16
N GLY A 164 1.11 12.48 23.66
CA GLY A 164 2.34 12.61 24.46
C GLY A 164 3.25 11.38 24.42
N PHE A 165 2.93 10.35 23.64
CA PHE A 165 3.82 9.21 23.48
C PHE A 165 5.05 9.57 22.64
N ARG A 166 6.21 8.98 22.96
CA ARG A 166 7.41 9.13 22.14
C ARG A 166 7.16 8.61 20.72
N LYS A 167 7.41 9.45 19.71
CA LYS A 167 7.19 9.10 18.29
C LYS A 167 7.88 7.81 17.87
N TYR A 168 9.12 7.60 18.31
CA TYR A 168 9.87 6.38 18.02
C TYR A 168 9.15 5.12 18.50
N SER A 169 8.64 5.15 19.74
CA SER A 169 7.89 4.04 20.33
C SER A 169 6.56 3.79 19.62
N ALA A 170 5.85 4.85 19.24
CA ALA A 170 4.61 4.74 18.47
C ALA A 170 4.85 4.12 17.08
N VAL A 171 5.91 4.54 16.37
CA VAL A 171 6.31 3.94 15.08
C VAL A 171 6.66 2.47 15.25
N ARG A 172 7.44 2.11 16.27
CA ARG A 172 7.78 0.71 16.56
C ARG A 172 6.53 -0.13 16.83
N ALA A 173 5.60 0.38 17.64
CA ALA A 173 4.34 -0.31 17.92
C ALA A 173 3.50 -0.53 16.65
N SER A 174 3.45 0.47 15.75
CA SER A 174 2.80 0.33 14.44
C SER A 174 3.46 -0.73 13.57
N GLN A 175 4.80 -0.80 13.52
CA GLN A 175 5.51 -1.83 12.76
C GLN A 175 5.25 -3.24 13.31
N ASN A 176 5.23 -3.39 14.64
CA ASN A 176 4.90 -4.65 15.28
C ASN A 176 3.44 -5.04 15.03
N PHE A 177 2.51 -4.08 15.06
CA PHE A 177 1.11 -4.32 14.69
C PHE A 177 1.01 -4.89 13.28
N ILE A 178 1.65 -4.27 12.27
CA ILE A 178 1.62 -4.74 10.87
C ILE A 178 2.08 -6.20 10.81
N LYS A 179 3.24 -6.50 11.41
CA LYS A 179 3.81 -7.85 11.43
C LYS A 179 2.84 -8.89 12.00
N TYR A 180 2.21 -8.61 13.13
CA TYR A 180 1.28 -9.54 13.75
C TYR A 180 -0.03 -9.65 12.95
N ASP A 181 -0.54 -8.54 12.42
CA ASP A 181 -1.78 -8.52 11.65
C ASP A 181 -1.66 -9.29 10.32
N GLU A 182 -0.51 -9.19 9.64
CA GLU A 182 -0.21 -9.98 8.44
C GLU A 182 0.01 -11.47 8.73
N ALA A 183 0.57 -11.82 9.89
CA ALA A 183 0.67 -13.21 10.32
C ALA A 183 -0.73 -13.78 10.61
N ALA A 184 -1.54 -13.05 11.36
CA ALA A 184 -2.92 -13.41 11.68
C ALA A 184 -3.79 -13.52 10.42
N LEU A 185 -3.58 -12.67 9.40
CA LEU A 185 -4.29 -12.76 8.13
C LEU A 185 -4.17 -14.15 7.49
N ARG A 186 -2.96 -14.72 7.49
CA ARG A 186 -2.72 -16.05 6.89
C ARG A 186 -3.38 -17.17 7.68
N GLU A 187 -3.42 -17.04 9.00
CA GLU A 187 -4.12 -18.02 9.84
C GLU A 187 -5.63 -17.92 9.66
N LEU A 188 -6.19 -16.70 9.72
CA LEU A 188 -7.62 -16.47 9.56
C LEU A 188 -8.14 -16.87 8.17
N ALA A 189 -7.33 -16.77 7.13
CA ALA A 189 -7.68 -17.23 5.78
C ALA A 189 -8.06 -18.73 5.76
N ARG A 190 -7.44 -19.55 6.62
CA ARG A 190 -7.68 -21.01 6.70
C ARG A 190 -9.04 -21.34 7.33
N HIS A 191 -9.51 -20.49 8.24
CA HIS A 191 -10.75 -20.70 9.00
C HIS A 191 -11.94 -19.91 8.46
N ARG A 192 -11.77 -19.16 7.36
CA ARG A 192 -12.77 -18.19 6.88
C ARG A 192 -14.10 -18.80 6.41
N HIS A 193 -14.12 -20.08 6.05
CA HIS A 193 -15.32 -20.76 5.53
C HIS A 193 -16.24 -21.27 6.65
N ASP A 194 -15.78 -21.32 7.89
CA ASP A 194 -16.60 -21.62 9.06
C ASP A 194 -16.76 -20.37 9.93
N GLN A 195 -17.98 -19.88 10.06
CA GLN A 195 -18.24 -18.63 10.76
C GLN A 195 -17.89 -18.70 12.25
N SER A 196 -18.16 -19.83 12.91
CA SER A 196 -17.85 -20.03 14.33
C SER A 196 -16.35 -20.05 14.56
N ASP A 197 -15.62 -20.84 13.78
CA ASP A 197 -14.17 -20.97 13.88
C ASP A 197 -13.49 -19.66 13.50
N TYR A 198 -13.98 -18.95 12.47
CA TYR A 198 -13.48 -17.63 12.10
C TYR A 198 -13.62 -16.63 13.24
N ILE A 199 -14.80 -16.55 13.88
CA ILE A 199 -15.03 -15.63 15.01
C ILE A 199 -14.14 -16.00 16.19
N PHE A 200 -14.06 -17.30 16.53
CA PHE A 200 -13.22 -17.78 17.61
C PHE A 200 -11.75 -17.43 17.38
N THR A 201 -11.22 -17.79 16.21
CA THR A 201 -9.82 -17.53 15.83
C THR A 201 -9.55 -16.03 15.77
N THR A 202 -10.48 -15.22 15.25
CA THR A 202 -10.32 -13.75 15.21
C THR A 202 -10.16 -13.18 16.62
N ARG A 203 -10.98 -13.61 17.58
CA ARG A 203 -10.87 -13.17 18.98
C ARG A 203 -9.54 -13.58 19.60
N GLU A 204 -9.10 -14.80 19.34
CA GLU A 204 -7.80 -15.28 19.82
C GLU A 204 -6.65 -14.44 19.24
N GLN A 205 -6.64 -14.20 17.93
CA GLN A 205 -5.60 -13.40 17.27
C GLN A 205 -5.57 -11.95 17.77
N ILE A 206 -6.73 -11.34 18.05
CA ILE A 206 -6.80 -10.00 18.66
C ILE A 206 -6.17 -10.01 20.06
N GLN A 207 -6.53 -10.99 20.90
CA GLN A 207 -5.96 -11.10 22.26
C GLN A 207 -4.45 -11.30 22.23
N ILE A 208 -3.95 -12.15 21.34
CA ILE A 208 -2.50 -12.37 21.15
C ILE A 208 -1.83 -11.06 20.72
N GLN A 209 -2.40 -10.34 19.76
CA GLN A 209 -1.84 -9.09 19.27
C GLN A 209 -1.78 -8.01 20.38
N GLU A 210 -2.84 -7.87 21.19
CA GLU A 210 -2.87 -6.96 22.33
C GLU A 210 -1.80 -7.32 23.37
N GLN A 211 -1.68 -8.61 23.72
CA GLN A 211 -0.66 -9.08 24.66
C GLN A 211 0.75 -8.79 24.17
N MET A 212 1.03 -9.03 22.89
CA MET A 212 2.35 -8.77 22.29
C MET A 212 2.69 -7.28 22.32
N LEU A 213 1.74 -6.41 21.95
CA LEU A 213 1.95 -4.96 21.97
C LEU A 213 2.09 -4.41 23.39
N ASN A 214 1.35 -4.94 24.36
CA ASN A 214 1.47 -4.55 25.76
C ASN A 214 2.83 -4.93 26.33
N LYS A 215 3.31 -6.15 26.04
CA LYS A 215 4.64 -6.60 26.45
C LYS A 215 5.75 -5.72 25.88
N ASP A 216 5.66 -5.33 24.61
CA ASP A 216 6.61 -4.40 23.99
C ASP A 216 6.61 -3.02 24.67
N ARG A 217 5.45 -2.57 25.17
CA ARG A 217 5.30 -1.32 25.92
C ARG A 217 5.90 -1.40 27.32
N GLU A 218 5.76 -2.53 28.02
CA GLU A 218 6.35 -2.73 29.35
C GLU A 218 7.87 -2.73 29.31
N VAL A 219 8.47 -3.26 28.24
CA VAL A 219 9.92 -3.27 28.04
C VAL A 219 10.47 -1.86 27.72
N ASN A 220 9.65 -0.94 27.22
CA ASN A 220 10.03 0.45 26.93
C ASN A 220 8.96 1.43 27.48
N PRO A 221 8.99 1.77 28.79
CA PRO A 221 7.98 2.61 29.40
C PRO A 221 7.90 4.00 28.74
N ASN A 222 6.70 4.37 28.30
CA ASN A 222 6.47 5.38 27.26
C ASN A 222 5.99 6.76 27.74
N ILE A 223 5.93 7.03 29.04
CA ILE A 223 5.28 8.25 29.53
C ILE A 223 6.19 9.14 30.39
N ASN A 224 7.11 8.60 31.22
CA ASN A 224 7.87 9.41 32.19
C ASN A 224 9.33 8.99 32.38
N ASP A 225 10.06 8.59 31.34
CA ASP A 225 11.48 8.27 31.49
C ASP A 225 12.32 9.57 31.44
N HIS A 226 12.22 10.36 32.51
CA HIS A 226 13.13 11.46 32.88
C HIS A 226 14.45 10.91 33.45
N ALA A 227 14.99 9.84 32.86
CA ALA A 227 16.22 9.21 33.35
C ALA A 227 17.48 10.07 33.10
N TRP A 228 17.33 11.27 32.54
CA TRP A 228 18.42 12.19 32.20
C TRP A 228 18.20 13.62 32.68
N ASP A 229 17.21 13.88 33.54
CA ASP A 229 17.09 15.17 34.27
C ASP A 229 17.81 15.12 35.64
N SER A 230 18.85 14.29 35.76
CA SER A 230 19.86 14.42 36.80
C SER A 230 21.12 15.02 36.17
N ASP A 231 21.55 16.15 36.72
CA ASP A 231 22.77 16.90 36.42
C ASP A 231 22.66 17.98 35.35
N SER A 232 22.21 19.18 35.76
CA SER A 232 22.89 20.44 35.39
C SER A 232 22.27 21.68 36.04
N PHE A 233 22.24 21.77 37.37
CA PHE A 233 22.41 23.04 38.07
C PHE A 233 23.06 22.76 39.43
N GLU A 234 24.38 22.53 39.42
CA GLU A 234 25.19 22.86 40.59
C GLU A 234 24.97 24.35 40.87
N GLU A 235 24.36 24.67 42.01
CA GLU A 235 24.34 26.02 42.57
C GLU A 235 25.78 26.48 42.82
N LYS A 236 26.35 27.14 41.81
CA LYS A 236 27.36 28.16 41.99
C LYS A 236 26.90 29.43 41.28
N SER A 237 26.17 30.25 42.01
CA SER A 237 26.33 31.69 41.87
C SER A 237 26.45 32.29 43.25
N ASP A 238 27.71 32.59 43.59
CA ASP A 238 28.06 33.71 44.45
C ASP A 238 27.14 34.89 44.12
N ASN A 239 26.45 35.40 45.14
CA ASN A 239 26.24 36.84 45.25
C ASN A 239 26.21 37.22 46.72
N GLY A 240 27.18 38.03 47.09
CA GLY A 240 27.43 38.46 48.45
C GLY A 240 26.34 39.36 49.02
N ASN A 241 26.30 39.37 50.34
CA ASN A 241 25.99 40.53 51.16
C ASN A 241 26.47 40.24 52.59
N ASN A 242 27.70 40.65 52.90
CA ASN A 242 28.00 41.61 53.98
C ASN A 242 29.47 42.02 53.93
#